data_AF-D8RFT9-F1
#
_entry.id   AF-D8RFT9-F1
#
_cell.length_a   1.000
_cell.length_b   1.000
_cell.length_c   1.000
_cell.angle_alpha   90.00
_cell.angle_beta   90.00
_cell.angle_gamma   90.00
#
_symmetry.space_group_name_H-M   'P 1'
#
loop_
_entity.id
_entity.type
_entity.pdbx_description
1 polymer ?
#
loop_
_entity_poly.entity_id
_entity_poly.type
_entity_poly.pdbx_seq_one_letter_code
_entity_poly.pdbx_strand_id
1 'polypeptide(L)'
;MPFSESQIEAFSSINDSSAFWKKGPKAVDDIVTWQRIIRLDAVRMNAEWVPYSPSQANVSDEETSKVARKAGLSDDEHLETCRRYHAARLVSILEAYALYDPDTGYCQGMSDLLSPFVALMDDDHQAFWCFVSFMRTARHNFRLDEVGIRRQLNGTSDIIKVADPELYEHLVKIKAEDCTFVYRMVVVLFRRELTFEQTICLWEVIWADSTAMRTGKGLGEAQKKKKAPPTKDLLLYTIAAAVCRRRKFIMENCKGMDELLRECNAMAGNLDVWQMLDDARELVSRVHGRRPETPT
;
A
#
# COMPACT_ATOMS: atom_id res chain seq x y z
N MET A 1 -11.84 2.88 7.98
CA MET A 1 -12.68 4.10 7.85
C MET A 1 -12.39 4.75 6.50
N PRO A 2 -13.40 5.29 5.80
CA PRO A 2 -13.17 6.15 4.64
C PRO A 2 -12.47 7.45 5.10
N PHE A 3 -11.72 8.08 4.20
CA PHE A 3 -11.19 9.43 4.45
C PHE A 3 -12.37 10.38 4.71
N SER A 4 -12.24 11.29 5.68
CA SER A 4 -13.24 12.34 5.88
C SER A 4 -13.20 13.34 4.72
N GLU A 5 -14.32 14.02 4.42
CA GLU A 5 -14.36 15.12 3.43
C GLU A 5 -13.27 16.17 3.70
N SER A 6 -12.92 16.40 4.96
CA SER A 6 -11.80 17.27 5.36
C SER A 6 -10.41 16.77 4.95
N GLN A 7 -10.21 15.46 4.78
CA GLN A 7 -8.96 14.91 4.25
C GLN A 7 -8.89 15.01 2.73
N ILE A 8 -10.04 15.00 2.04
CA ILE A 8 -10.13 15.19 0.59
C ILE A 8 -10.00 16.69 0.22
N GLU A 9 -10.59 17.59 1.02
CA GLU A 9 -10.38 19.04 0.89
C GLU A 9 -8.94 19.47 1.23
N ALA A 10 -8.25 18.72 2.10
CA ALA A 10 -6.81 18.91 2.30
C ALA A 10 -6.01 18.59 1.02
N PHE A 11 -6.49 17.71 0.13
CA PHE A 11 -5.85 17.45 -1.16
C PHE A 11 -6.16 18.50 -2.23
N SER A 12 -7.36 19.13 -2.20
CA SER A 12 -7.69 20.23 -3.13
C SER A 12 -7.07 21.58 -2.74
N SER A 13 -6.80 21.79 -1.45
CA SER A 13 -6.13 23.00 -0.93
C SER A 13 -4.60 22.99 -1.07
N ILE A 14 -3.99 21.90 -1.53
CA ILE A 14 -2.54 21.84 -1.85
C ILE A 14 -2.15 22.78 -3.02
N ASN A 15 -3.12 23.30 -3.78
CA ASN A 15 -2.87 24.29 -4.83
C ASN A 15 -2.46 25.69 -4.34
N ASP A 16 -2.47 25.97 -3.01
CA ASP A 16 -2.08 27.27 -2.47
C ASP A 16 -0.93 27.22 -1.45
N SER A 17 0.02 26.31 -1.67
CA SER A 17 1.16 26.06 -0.77
C SER A 17 2.45 26.82 -1.14
N SER A 18 2.31 28.03 -1.72
CA SER A 18 3.45 28.93 -1.93
C SER A 18 3.88 29.68 -0.65
N ALA A 19 3.04 29.71 0.40
CA ALA A 19 3.25 30.53 1.59
C ALA A 19 3.94 29.82 2.78
N PHE A 20 4.19 28.51 2.73
CA PHE A 20 4.73 27.74 3.86
C PHE A 20 6.27 27.78 3.99
N TRP A 21 6.96 28.51 3.10
CA TRP A 21 8.39 28.33 2.87
C TRP A 21 9.24 29.57 3.17
N LYS A 22 9.54 29.79 4.46
CA LYS A 22 10.76 30.53 4.88
C LYS A 22 11.57 29.66 5.84
N LYS A 23 12.85 29.45 5.50
CA LYS A 23 13.80 28.48 6.10
C LYS A 23 14.24 28.88 7.52
N GLY A 24 14.20 27.89 8.43
CA GLY A 24 14.66 27.82 9.84
C GLY A 24 14.71 26.33 10.25
N PRO A 25 14.99 25.89 11.51
CA PRO A 25 15.48 24.55 11.87
C PRO A 25 14.46 23.39 11.70
N LYS A 26 14.20 22.99 10.44
CA LYS A 26 13.13 22.05 10.05
C LYS A 26 13.21 20.62 10.64
N ALA A 27 14.40 20.08 10.83
CA ALA A 27 14.54 18.65 11.17
C ALA A 27 13.93 18.24 12.52
N VAL A 28 13.93 19.13 13.52
CA VAL A 28 13.35 18.82 14.85
C VAL A 28 11.83 18.89 14.82
N ASP A 29 11.27 19.90 14.15
CA ASP A 29 9.82 20.05 13.99
C ASP A 29 9.23 18.90 13.17
N ASP A 30 9.97 18.42 12.16
CA ASP A 30 9.61 17.26 11.35
C ASP A 30 9.57 15.98 12.21
N ILE A 31 10.57 15.75 13.07
CA ILE A 31 10.60 14.58 13.97
C ILE A 31 9.42 14.57 14.95
N VAL A 32 9.13 15.69 15.62
CA VAL A 32 8.01 15.77 16.57
C VAL A 32 6.68 15.50 15.84
N THR A 33 6.54 16.04 14.63
CA THR A 33 5.37 15.81 13.78
C THR A 33 5.26 14.33 13.41
N TRP A 34 6.35 13.70 12.95
CA TRP A 34 6.38 12.27 12.63
C TRP A 34 5.99 11.41 13.83
N GLN A 35 6.61 11.64 15.00
CA GLN A 35 6.30 10.90 16.22
C GLN A 35 4.81 10.96 16.58
N ARG A 36 4.19 12.14 16.46
CA ARG A 36 2.76 12.32 16.71
C ARG A 36 1.90 11.49 15.75
N ILE A 37 2.21 11.52 14.46
CA ILE A 37 1.45 10.78 13.44
C ILE A 37 1.68 9.27 13.57
N ILE A 38 2.93 8.84 13.81
CA ILE A 38 3.31 7.44 14.05
C ILE A 38 2.49 6.84 15.19
N ARG A 39 2.47 7.52 16.36
CA ARG A 39 1.71 7.05 17.53
C ARG A 39 0.23 6.92 17.22
N LEU A 40 -0.35 7.92 16.55
CA LEU A 40 -1.76 7.92 16.16
C LEU A 40 -2.11 6.80 15.19
N ASP A 41 -1.27 6.55 14.19
CA ASP A 41 -1.49 5.48 13.21
C ASP A 41 -1.29 4.10 13.85
N ALA A 42 -0.31 3.94 14.74
CA ALA A 42 -0.02 2.67 15.41
C ALA A 42 -1.19 2.21 16.31
N VAL A 43 -1.77 3.11 17.11
CA VAL A 43 -2.92 2.77 17.99
C VAL A 43 -4.20 2.47 17.21
N ARG A 44 -4.32 2.99 15.98
CA ARG A 44 -5.46 2.75 15.09
C ARG A 44 -5.36 1.42 14.33
N MET A 45 -4.23 0.73 14.41
CA MET A 45 -4.02 -0.54 13.71
C MET A 45 -5.02 -1.61 14.21
N ASN A 46 -5.53 -2.40 13.27
CA ASN A 46 -6.47 -3.48 13.59
C ASN A 46 -5.75 -4.69 14.21
N ALA A 47 -6.52 -5.65 14.72
CA ALA A 47 -6.02 -6.86 15.39
C ALA A 47 -6.09 -8.12 14.51
N GLU A 48 -6.17 -7.98 13.20
CA GLU A 48 -6.31 -9.12 12.27
C GLU A 48 -5.13 -10.11 12.33
N TRP A 49 -3.98 -9.64 12.82
CA TRP A 49 -2.76 -10.44 12.94
C TRP A 49 -2.76 -11.41 14.14
N VAL A 50 -3.63 -11.18 15.14
CA VAL A 50 -3.63 -11.92 16.41
C VAL A 50 -3.66 -13.45 16.24
N PRO A 51 -4.51 -14.03 15.36
CA PRO A 51 -4.53 -15.48 15.14
C PRO A 51 -3.22 -16.06 14.57
N TYR A 52 -2.42 -15.22 13.90
CA TYR A 52 -1.19 -15.63 13.21
C TYR A 52 0.06 -15.49 14.09
N SER A 53 -0.01 -14.76 15.21
CA SER A 53 1.11 -14.57 16.12
C SER A 53 0.71 -14.76 17.60
N PRO A 54 0.45 -16.01 18.04
CA PRO A 54 0.06 -16.28 19.42
C PRO A 54 1.11 -15.87 20.46
N SER A 55 2.41 -15.91 20.11
CA SER A 55 3.51 -15.47 20.98
C SER A 55 3.37 -13.99 21.35
N GLN A 56 3.03 -13.16 20.37
CA GLN A 56 2.87 -11.71 20.56
C GLN A 56 1.46 -11.34 21.05
N ALA A 57 0.45 -12.18 20.79
CA ALA A 57 -0.89 -11.97 21.28
C ALA A 57 -1.04 -12.25 22.79
N ASN A 58 -0.25 -13.15 23.35
CA ASN A 58 -0.35 -13.59 24.75
C ASN A 58 0.70 -12.95 25.67
N VAL A 59 1.11 -11.71 25.36
CA VAL A 59 2.05 -10.94 26.18
C VAL A 59 1.42 -10.46 27.48
N SER A 60 2.25 -10.27 28.51
CA SER A 60 1.79 -9.78 29.81
C SER A 60 1.53 -8.27 29.81
N ASP A 61 0.64 -7.82 30.71
CA ASP A 61 0.38 -6.39 30.92
C ASP A 61 1.61 -5.62 31.39
N GLU A 62 2.48 -6.27 32.19
CA GLU A 62 3.72 -5.67 32.68
C GLU A 62 4.71 -5.39 31.54
N GLU A 63 4.93 -6.38 30.69
CA GLU A 63 5.77 -6.22 29.49
C GLU A 63 5.20 -5.17 28.55
N THR A 64 3.89 -5.23 28.30
CA THR A 64 3.17 -4.27 27.45
C THR A 64 3.32 -2.85 27.96
N SER A 65 3.11 -2.63 29.25
CA SER A 65 3.25 -1.31 29.89
C SER A 65 4.67 -0.77 29.77
N LYS A 66 5.67 -1.64 29.90
CA LYS A 66 7.09 -1.26 29.77
C LYS A 66 7.43 -0.81 28.35
N VAL A 67 6.96 -1.53 27.32
CA VAL A 67 7.23 -1.20 25.91
C VAL A 67 6.41 0.03 25.48
N ALA A 68 5.13 0.10 25.83
CA ALA A 68 4.26 1.25 25.53
C ALA A 68 4.79 2.56 26.12
N ARG A 69 5.26 2.53 27.37
CA ARG A 69 5.88 3.71 28.00
C ARG A 69 7.11 4.20 27.24
N LYS A 70 7.97 3.29 26.78
CA LYS A 70 9.15 3.64 25.98
C LYS A 70 8.79 4.24 24.62
N ALA A 71 7.71 3.75 24.02
CA ALA A 71 7.16 4.26 22.77
C ALA A 71 6.39 5.60 22.93
N GLY A 72 6.26 6.13 24.15
CA GLY A 72 5.50 7.35 24.42
C GLY A 72 3.99 7.18 24.23
N LEU A 73 3.47 5.96 24.41
CA LEU A 73 2.05 5.66 24.41
C LEU A 73 1.52 5.73 25.85
N SER A 74 0.85 6.83 26.20
CA SER A 74 0.30 7.09 27.53
C SER A 74 -1.23 7.01 27.60
N ASP A 75 -1.94 7.40 26.54
CA ASP A 75 -3.40 7.62 26.56
C ASP A 75 -4.18 6.45 25.91
N ASP A 76 -3.53 5.29 25.81
CA ASP A 76 -3.95 4.12 25.05
C ASP A 76 -4.39 2.94 25.93
N GLU A 77 -4.67 3.20 27.22
CA GLU A 77 -5.10 2.19 28.21
C GLU A 77 -6.42 1.48 27.85
N HIS A 78 -7.21 2.06 26.95
CA HIS A 78 -8.45 1.47 26.43
C HIS A 78 -8.20 0.38 25.38
N LEU A 79 -6.97 0.23 24.88
CA LEU A 79 -6.62 -0.84 23.94
C LEU A 79 -6.37 -2.15 24.69
N GLU A 80 -6.77 -3.25 24.06
CA GLU A 80 -6.38 -4.60 24.49
C GLU A 80 -4.85 -4.72 24.55
N THR A 81 -4.35 -5.49 25.53
CA THR A 81 -2.92 -5.67 25.81
C THR A 81 -2.09 -6.01 24.57
N CYS A 82 -2.54 -6.98 23.78
CA CYS A 82 -1.83 -7.39 22.57
C CYS A 82 -1.76 -6.28 21.50
N ARG A 83 -2.84 -5.50 21.34
CA ARG A 83 -2.89 -4.38 20.40
C ARG A 83 -1.99 -3.24 20.85
N ARG A 84 -1.97 -2.96 22.15
CA ARG A 84 -1.09 -1.98 22.77
C ARG A 84 0.39 -2.35 22.60
N TYR A 85 0.72 -3.61 22.84
CA TYR A 85 2.08 -4.13 22.62
C TYR A 85 2.52 -3.98 21.17
N HIS A 86 1.67 -4.41 20.22
CA HIS A 86 1.94 -4.29 18.79
C HIS A 86 2.09 -2.83 18.35
N ALA A 87 1.24 -1.93 18.83
CA ALA A 87 1.36 -0.49 18.55
C ALA A 87 2.70 0.08 19.04
N ALA A 88 3.14 -0.30 20.24
CA ALA A 88 4.41 0.17 20.80
C ALA A 88 5.63 -0.29 19.98
N ARG A 89 5.60 -1.52 19.47
CA ARG A 89 6.62 -2.06 18.54
C ARG A 89 6.63 -1.28 17.22
N LEU A 90 5.46 -1.03 16.63
CA LEU A 90 5.33 -0.21 15.42
C LEU A 90 5.95 1.17 15.61
N VAL A 91 5.62 1.86 16.71
CA VAL A 91 6.16 3.19 17.02
C VAL A 91 7.68 3.14 17.05
N SER A 92 8.25 2.20 17.81
CA SER A 92 9.70 2.09 17.99
C SER A 92 10.44 1.89 16.65
N ILE A 93 9.92 1.02 15.78
CA ILE A 93 10.55 0.71 14.49
C ILE A 93 10.35 1.85 13.49
N LEU A 94 9.18 2.50 13.44
CA LEU A 94 8.91 3.62 12.53
C LEU A 94 9.71 4.87 12.91
N GLU A 95 9.83 5.16 14.21
CA GLU A 95 10.69 6.26 14.67
C GLU A 95 12.16 5.98 14.30
N ALA A 96 12.64 4.74 14.47
CA ALA A 96 13.97 4.34 14.03
C ALA A 96 14.14 4.47 12.50
N TYR A 97 13.14 4.09 11.71
CA TYR A 97 13.18 4.22 10.25
C TYR A 97 13.23 5.70 9.82
N ALA A 98 12.42 6.56 10.43
CA ALA A 98 12.39 7.99 10.11
C ALA A 98 13.75 8.67 10.37
N LEU A 99 14.50 8.19 11.38
CA LEU A 99 15.88 8.63 11.62
C LEU A 99 16.89 8.01 10.62
N TYR A 100 16.64 6.79 10.17
CA TYR A 100 17.50 6.08 9.22
C TYR A 100 17.43 6.66 7.79
N ASP A 101 16.23 7.03 7.32
CA ASP A 101 16.00 7.64 6.00
C ASP A 101 15.25 8.99 6.14
N PRO A 102 15.92 10.05 6.64
CA PRO A 102 15.27 11.34 6.92
C PRO A 102 14.75 12.05 5.67
N ASP A 103 15.25 11.71 4.47
CA ASP A 103 14.72 12.22 3.21
C ASP A 103 13.28 11.75 2.96
N THR A 104 12.93 10.56 3.44
CA THR A 104 11.56 10.04 3.43
C THR A 104 10.84 10.37 4.75
N GLY A 105 11.53 10.24 5.89
CA GLY A 105 10.96 10.44 7.21
C GLY A 105 9.84 9.45 7.51
N TYR A 106 8.70 9.96 7.98
CA TYR A 106 7.46 9.21 8.10
C TYR A 106 6.33 9.84 7.30
N CYS A 107 5.62 9.02 6.54
CA CYS A 107 4.38 9.38 5.88
C CYS A 107 3.26 8.43 6.31
N GLN A 108 2.04 8.96 6.43
CA GLN A 108 0.88 8.14 6.74
C GLN A 108 0.72 7.03 5.70
N GLY A 109 0.53 5.80 6.18
CA GLY A 109 0.52 4.58 5.37
C GLY A 109 1.76 3.70 5.57
N MET A 110 2.87 4.25 6.06
CA MET A 110 4.05 3.42 6.37
C MET A 110 3.81 2.43 7.51
N SER A 111 2.94 2.76 8.47
CA SER A 111 2.49 1.84 9.51
C SER A 111 1.70 0.65 8.96
N ASP A 112 0.85 0.87 7.95
CA ASP A 112 0.15 -0.20 7.23
C ASP A 112 1.17 -1.16 6.59
N LEU A 113 2.23 -0.61 6.01
CA LEU A 113 3.30 -1.37 5.36
C LEU A 113 4.19 -2.14 6.34
N LEU A 114 4.49 -1.56 7.51
CA LEU A 114 5.32 -2.19 8.52
C LEU A 114 4.57 -3.28 9.31
N SER A 115 3.27 -3.09 9.55
CA SER A 115 2.43 -3.95 10.40
C SER A 115 2.60 -5.46 10.17
N PRO A 116 2.62 -5.97 8.91
CA PRO A 116 2.82 -7.40 8.69
C PRO A 116 4.19 -7.93 9.10
N PHE A 117 5.25 -7.13 9.03
CA PHE A 117 6.58 -7.53 9.50
C PHE A 117 6.63 -7.65 11.02
N VAL A 118 6.03 -6.69 11.73
CA VAL A 118 5.97 -6.71 13.20
C VAL A 118 5.15 -7.92 13.68
N ALA A 119 4.01 -8.18 13.06
CA ALA A 119 3.19 -9.34 13.38
C ALA A 119 3.90 -10.68 13.17
N LEU A 120 4.70 -10.82 12.10
CA LEU A 120 5.36 -12.08 11.74
C LEU A 120 6.72 -12.29 12.40
N MET A 121 7.36 -11.22 12.90
CA MET A 121 8.70 -11.27 13.47
C MET A 121 8.65 -10.86 14.94
N ASP A 122 9.04 -11.77 15.83
CA ASP A 122 9.09 -11.48 17.27
C ASP A 122 10.19 -10.46 17.62
N ASP A 123 11.21 -10.32 16.76
CA ASP A 123 12.36 -9.46 17.00
C ASP A 123 12.31 -8.17 16.18
N ASP A 124 12.31 -7.03 16.89
CA ASP A 124 12.19 -5.69 16.30
C ASP A 124 13.33 -5.37 15.33
N HIS A 125 14.56 -5.86 15.57
CA HIS A 125 15.67 -5.55 14.67
C HIS A 125 15.53 -6.28 13.33
N GLN A 126 14.95 -7.48 13.32
CA GLN A 126 14.66 -8.22 12.08
C GLN A 126 13.55 -7.52 11.30
N ALA A 127 12.46 -7.16 12.00
CA ALA A 127 11.35 -6.40 11.41
C ALA A 127 11.84 -5.07 10.81
N PHE A 128 12.72 -4.35 11.52
CA PHE A 128 13.34 -3.12 11.04
C PHE A 128 14.11 -3.33 9.73
N TRP A 129 15.05 -4.29 9.67
CA TRP A 129 15.87 -4.47 8.46
C TRP A 129 15.06 -5.02 7.27
N CYS A 130 14.04 -5.85 7.54
CA CYS A 130 13.08 -6.27 6.52
C CYS A 130 12.29 -5.07 5.99
N PHE A 131 11.81 -4.18 6.87
CA PHE A 131 11.12 -2.96 6.47
C PHE A 131 12.01 -2.00 5.70
N VAL A 132 13.27 -1.80 6.11
CA VAL A 132 14.26 -1.01 5.35
C VAL A 132 14.44 -1.57 3.93
N SER A 133 14.60 -2.89 3.81
CA SER A 133 14.74 -3.54 2.51
C SER A 133 13.49 -3.38 1.65
N PHE A 134 12.31 -3.51 2.25
CA PHE A 134 11.03 -3.32 1.59
C PHE A 134 10.85 -1.88 1.09
N MET A 135 11.18 -0.89 1.94
CA MET A 135 11.11 0.53 1.61
C MET A 135 12.08 0.95 0.50
N ARG A 136 13.17 0.23 0.23
CA ARG A 136 13.99 0.49 -0.98
C ARG A 136 13.16 0.42 -2.26
N THR A 137 12.14 -0.42 -2.28
CA THR A 137 11.20 -0.54 -3.40
C THR A 137 10.01 0.40 -3.22
N ALA A 138 9.41 0.47 -2.03
CA ALA A 138 8.18 1.25 -1.82
C ALA A 138 8.37 2.76 -1.61
N ARG A 139 9.58 3.25 -1.27
CA ARG A 139 9.81 4.66 -0.88
C ARG A 139 9.38 5.70 -1.92
N HIS A 140 9.36 5.34 -3.21
CA HIS A 140 8.93 6.25 -4.26
C HIS A 140 7.44 6.63 -4.17
N ASN A 141 6.63 5.83 -3.46
CA ASN A 141 5.23 6.13 -3.15
C ASN A 141 5.08 7.28 -2.14
N PHE A 142 6.12 7.55 -1.34
CA PHE A 142 6.11 8.47 -0.21
C PHE A 142 6.96 9.72 -0.44
N ARG A 143 7.41 9.94 -1.69
CA ARG A 143 8.15 11.16 -2.04
C ARG A 143 7.20 12.36 -2.03
N LEU A 144 7.68 13.47 -1.48
CA LEU A 144 6.95 14.75 -1.46
C LEU A 144 6.61 15.30 -2.86
N ASP A 145 7.38 14.92 -3.89
CA ASP A 145 7.12 15.34 -5.26
C ASP A 145 6.04 14.52 -5.97
N GLU A 146 5.51 13.47 -5.33
CA GLU A 146 4.48 12.56 -5.84
C GLU A 146 4.78 11.94 -7.22
N VAL A 147 6.03 12.01 -7.70
CA VAL A 147 6.37 11.53 -9.06
C VAL A 147 6.20 10.02 -9.14
N GLY A 148 6.59 9.31 -8.08
CA GLY A 148 6.51 7.85 -8.04
C GLY A 148 5.07 7.33 -8.01
N ILE A 149 4.20 7.96 -7.23
CA ILE A 149 2.79 7.55 -7.14
C ILE A 149 2.03 7.90 -8.41
N ARG A 150 2.20 9.12 -8.97
CA ARG A 150 1.56 9.52 -10.23
C ARG A 150 1.97 8.64 -11.40
N ARG A 151 3.24 8.23 -11.46
CA ARG A 151 3.70 7.27 -12.48
C ARG A 151 2.94 5.94 -12.40
N GLN A 152 2.70 5.41 -11.20
CA GLN A 152 1.99 4.14 -11.03
C GLN A 152 0.49 4.25 -11.30
N LEU A 153 -0.13 5.38 -10.95
CA LEU A 153 -1.53 5.64 -11.29
C LEU A 153 -1.72 5.74 -12.79
N ASN A 154 -0.84 6.48 -13.49
CA ASN A 154 -0.82 6.53 -14.95
C ASN A 154 -0.57 5.15 -15.56
N GLY A 155 0.33 4.35 -14.99
CA GLY A 155 0.54 2.97 -15.42
C GLY A 155 -0.72 2.10 -15.28
N THR A 156 -1.46 2.24 -14.18
CA THR A 156 -2.76 1.58 -13.99
C THR A 156 -3.77 2.03 -15.03
N SER A 157 -3.84 3.33 -15.30
CA SER A 157 -4.70 3.93 -16.33
C SER A 157 -4.42 3.37 -17.72
N ASP A 158 -3.14 3.29 -18.11
CA ASP A 158 -2.70 2.71 -19.38
C ASP A 158 -3.08 1.22 -19.49
N ILE A 159 -2.97 0.46 -18.40
CA ILE A 159 -3.39 -0.95 -18.37
C ILE A 159 -4.90 -1.06 -18.58
N ILE A 160 -5.72 -0.27 -17.87
CA ILE A 160 -7.18 -0.27 -18.02
C ILE A 160 -7.57 0.11 -19.45
N LYS A 161 -6.92 1.13 -20.04
CA LYS A 161 -7.15 1.56 -21.42
C LYS A 161 -6.96 0.44 -22.43
N VAL A 162 -5.96 -0.41 -22.24
CA VAL A 162 -5.71 -1.56 -23.13
C VAL A 162 -6.66 -2.73 -22.81
N ALA A 163 -6.95 -2.95 -21.53
CA ALA A 163 -7.77 -4.06 -21.04
C ALA A 163 -9.26 -3.92 -21.40
N ASP A 164 -9.82 -2.74 -21.20
CA ASP A 164 -11.23 -2.41 -21.39
C ASP A 164 -11.40 -0.95 -21.85
N PRO A 165 -11.31 -0.69 -23.17
CA PRO A 165 -11.42 0.65 -23.73
C PRO A 165 -12.75 1.35 -23.41
N GLU A 166 -13.86 0.61 -23.33
CA GLU A 166 -15.17 1.18 -23.00
C GLU A 166 -15.22 1.68 -21.55
N LEU A 167 -14.67 0.90 -20.61
CA LEU A 167 -14.53 1.34 -19.22
C LEU A 167 -13.63 2.57 -19.12
N TYR A 168 -12.50 2.58 -19.84
CA TYR A 168 -11.60 3.73 -19.86
C TYR A 168 -12.28 4.99 -20.40
N GLU A 169 -13.03 4.89 -21.50
CA GLU A 169 -13.80 6.02 -22.02
C GLU A 169 -14.84 6.55 -21.02
N HIS A 170 -15.45 5.66 -20.24
CA HIS A 170 -16.35 6.08 -19.16
C HIS A 170 -15.58 6.83 -18.06
N LEU A 171 -14.41 6.33 -17.63
CA LEU A 171 -13.56 7.02 -16.66
C LEU A 171 -13.15 8.42 -17.15
N VAL A 172 -12.79 8.57 -18.43
CA VAL A 172 -12.50 9.88 -19.04
C VAL A 172 -13.73 10.81 -18.98
N LYS A 173 -14.94 10.31 -19.28
CA LYS A 173 -16.17 11.12 -19.24
C LYS A 173 -16.46 11.68 -17.84
N ILE A 174 -16.11 10.91 -16.81
CA ILE A 174 -16.30 11.32 -15.41
C ILE A 174 -15.04 11.95 -14.79
N LYS A 175 -14.02 12.27 -15.60
CA LYS A 175 -12.74 12.90 -15.19
C LYS A 175 -11.96 12.11 -14.14
N ALA A 176 -11.92 10.79 -14.30
CA ALA A 176 -11.24 9.85 -13.42
C ALA A 176 -10.16 9.03 -14.16
N GLU A 177 -9.73 9.47 -15.34
CA GLU A 177 -8.73 8.79 -16.15
C GLU A 177 -7.33 8.77 -15.52
N ASP A 178 -7.05 9.67 -14.56
CA ASP A 178 -5.81 9.68 -13.81
C ASP A 178 -5.72 8.57 -12.74
N CYS A 179 -6.80 7.80 -12.55
CA CYS A 179 -6.91 6.70 -11.59
C CYS A 179 -6.63 7.10 -10.14
N THR A 180 -6.77 8.36 -9.75
CA THR A 180 -6.62 8.81 -8.36
C THR A 180 -7.55 8.07 -7.38
N PHE A 181 -8.68 7.53 -7.85
CA PHE A 181 -9.58 6.70 -7.05
C PHE A 181 -8.98 5.38 -6.53
N VAL A 182 -7.87 4.89 -7.11
CA VAL A 182 -7.12 3.73 -6.58
C VAL A 182 -5.85 4.11 -5.82
N TYR A 183 -5.63 5.40 -5.51
CA TYR A 183 -4.44 5.89 -4.82
C TYR A 183 -4.07 5.04 -3.60
N ARG A 184 -5.07 4.71 -2.77
CA ARG A 184 -4.87 3.93 -1.54
C ARG A 184 -4.34 2.51 -1.83
N MET A 185 -4.83 1.86 -2.88
CA MET A 185 -4.39 0.52 -3.27
C MET A 185 -2.93 0.53 -3.72
N VAL A 186 -2.51 1.61 -4.40
CA VAL A 186 -1.12 1.76 -4.85
C VAL A 186 -0.19 2.13 -3.69
N VAL A 187 -0.54 3.15 -2.91
CA VAL A 187 0.39 3.71 -1.91
C VAL A 187 0.74 2.72 -0.80
N VAL A 188 -0.22 1.92 -0.34
CA VAL A 188 -0.03 0.88 0.69
C VAL A 188 -0.16 -0.55 0.14
N LEU A 189 0.03 -0.74 -1.17
CA LEU A 189 0.10 -2.05 -1.83
C LEU A 189 -1.04 -3.01 -1.42
N PHE A 190 -2.29 -2.56 -1.55
CA PHE A 190 -3.53 -3.27 -1.18
C PHE A 190 -3.74 -3.57 0.31
N ARG A 191 -2.86 -3.14 1.22
CA ARG A 191 -2.96 -3.50 2.65
C ARG A 191 -4.31 -3.13 3.29
N ARG A 192 -4.99 -2.09 2.78
CA ARG A 192 -6.28 -1.63 3.32
C ARG A 192 -7.49 -2.28 2.65
N GLU A 193 -7.27 -3.04 1.59
CA GLU A 193 -8.30 -3.71 0.81
C GLU A 193 -8.36 -5.21 1.11
N LEU A 194 -7.23 -5.78 1.56
CA LEU A 194 -7.05 -7.20 1.80
C LEU A 194 -6.97 -7.51 3.30
N THR A 195 -7.35 -8.73 3.65
CA THR A 195 -7.07 -9.26 4.99
C THR A 195 -5.55 -9.41 5.20
N PHE A 196 -5.14 -9.63 6.44
CA PHE A 196 -3.75 -9.86 6.80
C PHE A 196 -3.10 -10.97 5.96
N GLU A 197 -3.70 -12.16 5.94
CA GLU A 197 -3.20 -13.32 5.18
C GLU A 197 -3.17 -13.07 3.68
N GLN A 198 -4.24 -12.46 3.15
CA GLN A 198 -4.33 -12.10 1.73
C GLN A 198 -3.22 -11.11 1.32
N THR A 199 -2.90 -10.14 2.19
CA THR A 199 -1.83 -9.18 1.96
C THR A 199 -0.47 -9.88 1.85
N ILE A 200 -0.15 -10.76 2.81
CA ILE A 200 1.10 -11.53 2.79
C ILE A 200 1.20 -12.37 1.52
N CYS A 201 0.14 -13.12 1.18
CA CYS A 201 0.10 -13.94 -0.03
C CYS A 201 0.36 -13.11 -1.30
N LEU A 202 -0.31 -11.96 -1.43
CA LEU A 202 -0.14 -11.09 -2.58
C LEU A 202 1.30 -10.56 -2.68
N TRP A 203 1.86 -10.09 -1.57
CA TRP A 203 3.21 -9.52 -1.54
C TRP A 203 4.28 -10.57 -1.87
N GLU A 204 4.17 -11.79 -1.34
CA GLU A 204 5.07 -12.90 -1.66
C GLU A 204 5.05 -13.21 -3.16
N VAL A 205 3.87 -13.26 -3.78
CA VAL A 205 3.73 -13.48 -5.23
C VAL A 205 4.39 -12.35 -6.03
N ILE A 206 4.16 -11.09 -5.66
CA ILE A 206 4.77 -9.93 -6.33
C ILE A 206 6.30 -9.95 -6.21
N TRP A 207 6.84 -10.26 -5.03
CA TRP A 207 8.28 -10.34 -4.81
C TRP A 207 8.92 -11.53 -5.53
N ALA A 208 8.23 -12.67 -5.59
CA ALA A 208 8.67 -13.84 -6.35
C ALA A 208 8.73 -13.53 -7.85
N ASP A 209 7.70 -12.87 -8.40
CA ASP A 209 7.64 -12.48 -9.82
C ASP A 209 8.75 -11.48 -10.17
N SER A 210 8.94 -10.46 -9.33
CA SER A 210 10.03 -9.49 -9.45
C SER A 210 11.41 -10.12 -9.37
N THR A 211 11.57 -11.20 -8.61
CA THR A 211 12.84 -11.93 -8.46
C THR A 211 13.09 -12.87 -9.63
N ALA A 212 12.06 -13.51 -10.17
CA ALA A 212 12.14 -14.30 -11.40
C ALA A 212 12.61 -13.42 -12.57
N MET A 213 12.09 -12.20 -12.69
CA MET A 213 12.56 -11.22 -13.69
C MET A 213 14.04 -10.86 -13.55
N ARG A 214 14.52 -10.62 -12.32
CA ARG A 214 15.91 -10.20 -12.07
C ARG A 214 16.93 -11.31 -12.31
N THR A 215 16.58 -12.54 -11.97
CA THR A 215 17.52 -13.66 -11.99
C THR A 215 17.59 -14.36 -13.35
N GLY A 216 16.63 -14.12 -14.26
CA GLY A 216 16.52 -14.82 -15.54
C GLY A 216 16.29 -16.33 -15.41
N LYS A 217 16.23 -16.85 -14.17
CA LYS A 217 15.85 -18.23 -13.86
C LYS A 217 14.34 -18.32 -14.02
N GLY A 218 13.91 -18.56 -15.26
CA GLY A 218 12.55 -19.01 -15.50
C GLY A 218 12.26 -20.22 -14.62
N LEU A 219 11.07 -20.25 -14.04
CA LEU A 219 10.42 -21.49 -13.60
C LEU A 219 10.67 -22.57 -14.68
N GLY A 220 10.97 -23.80 -14.26
CA GLY A 220 11.46 -24.88 -15.14
C GLY A 220 10.65 -25.05 -16.43
N GLU A 221 11.21 -25.70 -17.45
CA GLU A 221 10.68 -25.74 -18.83
C GLU A 221 9.19 -26.15 -18.95
N ALA A 222 8.66 -26.90 -17.99
CA ALA A 222 7.24 -27.26 -17.90
C ALA A 222 6.29 -26.06 -17.62
N GLN A 223 6.79 -24.96 -17.04
CA GLN A 223 6.01 -23.77 -16.65
C GLN A 223 6.02 -22.66 -17.72
N LYS A 224 6.93 -22.73 -18.70
CA LYS A 224 7.05 -21.76 -19.81
C LYS A 224 5.87 -21.76 -20.79
N LYS A 225 5.05 -22.81 -20.81
CA LYS A 225 3.97 -22.98 -21.80
C LYS A 225 2.57 -22.53 -21.35
N LYS A 226 2.39 -22.09 -20.09
CA LYS A 226 1.04 -21.79 -19.55
C LYS A 226 0.93 -20.54 -18.68
N LYS A 227 2.01 -19.78 -18.46
CA LYS A 227 2.00 -18.63 -17.54
C LYS A 227 2.51 -17.37 -18.24
N ALA A 228 1.84 -16.24 -18.01
CA ALA A 228 2.23 -14.93 -18.52
C ALA A 228 3.70 -14.63 -18.20
N PRO A 229 4.41 -13.85 -19.05
CA PRO A 229 5.77 -13.46 -18.75
C PRO A 229 5.82 -12.72 -17.41
N PRO A 230 6.84 -12.93 -16.56
CA PRO A 230 7.01 -12.16 -15.35
C PRO A 230 7.09 -10.65 -15.66
N THR A 231 6.59 -9.81 -14.76
CA THR A 231 6.50 -8.36 -14.94
C THR A 231 6.95 -7.62 -13.68
N LYS A 232 7.54 -6.43 -13.85
CA LYS A 232 7.89 -5.56 -12.70
C LYS A 232 6.67 -4.86 -12.11
N ASP A 233 5.57 -4.82 -12.86
CA ASP A 233 4.40 -4.01 -12.55
C ASP A 233 3.18 -4.87 -12.17
N LEU A 234 3.41 -6.12 -11.70
CA LEU A 234 2.32 -7.08 -11.41
C LEU A 234 1.26 -6.48 -10.48
N LEU A 235 1.68 -5.69 -9.48
CA LEU A 235 0.77 -4.96 -8.59
C LEU A 235 -0.20 -4.06 -9.36
N LEU A 236 0.28 -3.29 -10.34
CA LEU A 236 -0.56 -2.38 -11.12
C LEU A 236 -1.55 -3.15 -11.99
N TYR A 237 -1.14 -4.30 -12.54
CA TYR A 237 -2.05 -5.21 -13.22
C TYR A 237 -3.10 -5.80 -12.29
N THR A 238 -2.75 -6.14 -11.05
CA THR A 238 -3.70 -6.59 -10.02
C THR A 238 -4.70 -5.50 -9.65
N ILE A 239 -4.26 -4.23 -9.54
CA ILE A 239 -5.14 -3.08 -9.30
C ILE A 239 -6.08 -2.87 -10.49
N ALA A 240 -5.55 -2.86 -11.72
CA ALA A 240 -6.38 -2.74 -12.92
C ALA A 240 -7.41 -3.89 -13.01
N ALA A 241 -7.00 -5.12 -12.72
CA ALA A 241 -7.89 -6.27 -12.68
C ALA A 241 -9.01 -6.08 -11.64
N ALA A 242 -8.69 -5.62 -10.41
CA ALA A 242 -9.69 -5.34 -9.39
C ALA A 242 -10.74 -4.31 -9.87
N VAL A 243 -10.31 -3.25 -10.55
CA VAL A 243 -11.19 -2.24 -11.15
C VAL A 243 -12.04 -2.83 -12.27
N CYS A 244 -11.44 -3.59 -13.20
CA CYS A 244 -12.15 -4.24 -14.29
C CYS A 244 -13.22 -5.23 -13.80
N ARG A 245 -13.01 -5.90 -12.66
CA ARG A 245 -14.04 -6.77 -12.07
C ARG A 245 -15.26 -6.01 -11.58
N ARG A 246 -15.10 -4.73 -11.23
CA ARG A 246 -16.21 -3.83 -10.84
C ARG A 246 -16.82 -3.09 -12.04
N ARG A 247 -16.38 -3.38 -13.27
CA ARG A 247 -16.84 -2.73 -14.51
C ARG A 247 -18.35 -2.52 -14.56
N LYS A 248 -19.14 -3.58 -14.38
CA LYS A 248 -20.61 -3.48 -14.51
C LYS A 248 -21.18 -2.43 -13.57
N PHE A 249 -20.78 -2.48 -12.30
CA PHE A 249 -21.23 -1.51 -11.31
C PHE A 249 -20.76 -0.10 -11.64
N ILE A 250 -19.49 0.07 -12.02
CA ILE A 250 -18.91 1.37 -12.36
C ILE A 250 -19.64 2.01 -13.54
N MET A 251 -19.89 1.25 -14.61
CA MET A 251 -20.58 1.74 -15.81
C MET A 251 -22.03 2.16 -15.53
N GLU A 252 -22.72 1.42 -14.66
CA GLU A 252 -24.14 1.64 -14.36
C GLU A 252 -24.36 2.73 -13.29
N ASN A 253 -23.46 2.84 -12.31
CA ASN A 253 -23.73 3.59 -11.07
C ASN A 253 -22.76 4.73 -10.78
N CYS A 254 -21.55 4.74 -11.35
CA CYS A 254 -20.57 5.79 -11.05
C CYS A 254 -20.66 6.92 -12.07
N LYS A 255 -21.11 8.11 -11.61
CA LYS A 255 -21.24 9.31 -12.45
C LYS A 255 -20.18 10.38 -12.16
N GLY A 256 -19.44 10.23 -11.08
CA GLY A 256 -18.31 11.06 -10.71
C GLY A 256 -17.30 10.32 -9.83
N MET A 257 -16.30 11.07 -9.37
CA MET A 257 -15.22 10.55 -8.53
C MET A 257 -15.73 10.00 -7.19
N ASP A 258 -16.77 10.61 -6.60
CA ASP A 258 -17.25 10.23 -5.28
C ASP A 258 -17.88 8.83 -5.27
N GLU A 259 -18.67 8.49 -6.28
CA GLU A 259 -19.22 7.13 -6.43
C GLU A 259 -18.11 6.10 -6.67
N LEU A 260 -17.10 6.44 -7.48
CA LEU A 260 -15.95 5.57 -7.72
C LEU A 260 -15.16 5.31 -6.44
N LEU A 261 -14.87 6.36 -5.67
CA LEU A 261 -14.18 6.26 -4.39
C LEU A 261 -14.98 5.42 -3.41
N ARG A 262 -16.30 5.58 -3.35
CA ARG A 262 -17.17 4.75 -2.50
C ARG A 262 -17.13 3.28 -2.92
N GLU A 263 -17.24 2.96 -4.21
CA GLU A 263 -17.13 1.57 -4.69
C GLU A 263 -15.76 0.99 -4.41
N CYS A 264 -14.68 1.75 -4.66
CA CYS A 264 -13.32 1.27 -4.40
C CYS A 264 -13.06 1.04 -2.92
N ASN A 265 -13.63 1.89 -2.04
CA ASN A 265 -13.59 1.68 -0.61
C ASN A 265 -14.40 0.44 -0.19
N ALA A 266 -15.55 0.19 -0.82
CA ALA A 266 -16.40 -0.97 -0.55
C ALA A 266 -15.78 -2.31 -0.99
N MET A 267 -14.74 -2.28 -1.82
CA MET A 267 -13.98 -3.48 -2.16
C MET A 267 -13.20 -4.07 -0.97
N ALA A 268 -12.92 -3.29 0.07
CA ALA A 268 -12.13 -3.76 1.21
C ALA A 268 -12.79 -4.98 1.89
N GLY A 269 -12.01 -6.05 2.06
CA GLY A 269 -12.47 -7.34 2.60
C GLY A 269 -13.28 -8.20 1.64
N ASN A 270 -13.56 -7.71 0.43
CA ASN A 270 -14.42 -8.37 -0.57
C ASN A 270 -13.66 -8.76 -1.85
N LEU A 271 -12.33 -8.87 -1.77
CA LEU A 271 -11.47 -9.24 -2.89
C LEU A 271 -10.97 -10.68 -2.76
N ASP A 272 -10.87 -11.37 -3.90
CA ASP A 272 -10.22 -12.68 -4.01
C ASP A 272 -8.84 -12.50 -4.65
N VAL A 273 -7.79 -12.68 -3.86
CA VAL A 273 -6.39 -12.46 -4.29
C VAL A 273 -6.02 -13.35 -5.47
N TRP A 274 -6.45 -14.62 -5.48
CA TRP A 274 -6.05 -15.57 -6.51
C TRP A 274 -6.73 -15.26 -7.83
N GLN A 275 -8.03 -14.94 -7.80
CA GLN A 275 -8.75 -14.49 -9.00
C GLN A 275 -8.15 -13.20 -9.56
N MET A 276 -7.85 -12.21 -8.71
CA MET A 276 -7.23 -10.97 -9.17
C MET A 276 -5.83 -11.20 -9.77
N LEU A 277 -5.04 -12.12 -9.22
CA LEU A 277 -3.72 -12.48 -9.74
C LEU A 277 -3.80 -13.21 -11.08
N ASP A 278 -4.80 -14.07 -11.28
CA ASP A 278 -5.01 -14.76 -12.54
C ASP A 278 -5.51 -13.79 -13.63
N ASP A 279 -6.48 -12.93 -13.30
CA ASP A 279 -6.92 -11.84 -14.17
C ASP A 279 -5.75 -10.92 -14.54
N ALA A 280 -4.92 -10.54 -13.56
CA ALA A 280 -3.73 -9.71 -13.78
C ALA A 280 -2.73 -10.36 -14.76
N ARG A 281 -2.48 -11.65 -14.64
CA ARG A 281 -1.58 -12.40 -15.55
C ARG A 281 -2.17 -12.48 -16.96
N GLU A 282 -3.48 -12.61 -17.08
CA GLU A 282 -4.13 -12.55 -18.38
C GLU A 282 -3.93 -11.17 -19.03
N LEU A 283 -4.13 -10.09 -18.26
CA LEU A 283 -3.87 -8.72 -18.72
C LEU A 283 -2.41 -8.50 -19.15
N VAL A 284 -1.45 -9.02 -18.37
CA VAL A 284 -0.02 -8.98 -18.74
C VAL A 284 0.19 -9.61 -20.11
N SER A 285 -0.41 -10.78 -20.36
CA SER A 285 -0.28 -11.48 -21.65
C SER A 285 -0.87 -10.68 -22.81
N ARG A 286 -2.04 -10.06 -22.61
CA ARG A 286 -2.70 -9.22 -23.63
C ARG A 286 -1.89 -7.96 -23.96
N VAL A 287 -1.31 -7.30 -22.95
CA VAL A 287 -0.49 -6.09 -23.15
C VAL A 287 0.85 -6.43 -23.81
N HIS A 288 1.49 -7.53 -23.43
CA HIS A 288 2.77 -7.95 -24.03
C HIS A 288 2.60 -8.48 -25.46
N GLY A 289 1.49 -9.16 -25.77
CA GLY A 289 1.20 -9.66 -27.12
C GLY A 289 0.84 -8.57 -28.14
N ARG A 290 0.60 -7.32 -27.72
CA ARG A 290 0.31 -6.17 -28.60
C ARG A 290 1.52 -5.28 -28.89
N ARG A 291 2.71 -5.54 -28.31
CA ARG A 291 3.92 -4.79 -28.74
C ARG A 291 4.27 -5.24 -30.15
N PRO A 292 4.33 -4.32 -31.15
CA PRO A 292 4.81 -4.69 -32.47
C PRO A 292 6.24 -5.21 -32.33
N GLU A 293 6.53 -6.38 -32.88
CA GLU A 293 7.90 -6.85 -33.06
C GLU A 293 8.65 -5.74 -33.80
N THR A 294 9.66 -5.17 -33.15
CA THR A 294 10.57 -4.23 -33.81
C THR A 294 11.21 -4.96 -34.99
N PRO A 295 11.03 -4.49 -36.23
CA PRO A 295 11.73 -5.08 -37.37
C PRO A 295 13.24 -4.96 -37.11
N THR A 296 13.94 -6.08 -37.31
CA THR A 296 15.40 -6.19 -37.25
C THR A 296 16.05 -5.46 -38.42
#